data_AF-A0AAW4BIW3-F1
#
_entry.id   AF-A0AAW4BIW3-F1
#
_cell.length_a   1.000
_cell.length_b   1.000
_cell.length_c   1.000
_cell.angle_alpha   90.00
_cell.angle_beta   90.00
_cell.angle_gamma   90.00
#
_symmetry.space_group_name_H-M   'P 1'
#
loop_
_entity.id
_entity.type
_entity.pdbx_description
1 polymer ?
#
loop_
_entity_poly.entity_id
_entity_poly.type
_entity_poly.pdbx_seq_one_letter_code
_entity_poly.pdbx_strand_id
1 'polypeptide(L)'
;MDYVDEGFTKNYLDLLKSFATFLVTYKGNLPQSRNFQLGTFVDVLKTQCTQALKIVNAQKRLNKVISIDPNVIFGYTNPEDKSRKFYISIGGYVKFEDSVLIEQSLTVNVILEHTTDCAPVPEEWKWHKHPIDNGFHVLRRFHFDYDSTNDDNHSPKFHLQYGGKFNKDYLGIGDEDAYYNLFQPIDYPRLPQQPFDMIMLIDF
;
A
#
# COMPACT_ATOMS: atom_id res chain seq x y z
N MET A 1 17.02 6.73 20.58
CA MET A 1 16.41 6.67 19.24
C MET A 1 16.84 7.93 18.54
N ASP A 2 17.61 7.80 17.47
CA ASP A 2 18.11 8.95 16.70
C ASP A 2 16.95 9.76 16.15
N TYR A 3 17.05 11.08 16.23
CA TYR A 3 16.08 11.99 15.62
C TYR A 3 16.09 11.78 14.11
N VAL A 4 14.90 11.71 13.49
CA VAL A 4 14.82 11.73 12.03
C VAL A 4 15.21 13.11 11.56
N ASP A 5 16.32 13.17 10.83
CA ASP A 5 16.95 14.38 10.35
C ASP A 5 17.16 14.33 8.83
N GLU A 6 17.82 15.35 8.28
CA GLU A 6 18.14 15.39 6.84
C GLU A 6 19.06 14.22 6.41
N GLY A 7 19.93 13.74 7.30
CA GLY A 7 20.83 12.62 7.05
C GLY A 7 20.07 11.31 6.88
N PHE A 8 19.13 11.03 7.79
CA PHE A 8 18.19 9.92 7.68
C PHE A 8 17.38 10.04 6.38
N THR A 9 16.85 11.23 6.09
CA THR A 9 16.01 11.47 4.91
C THR A 9 16.76 11.23 3.61
N LYS A 10 18.03 11.66 3.54
CA LYS A 10 18.92 11.38 2.40
C LYS A 10 19.13 9.89 2.21
N ASN A 11 19.47 9.15 3.28
CA ASN A 11 19.64 7.70 3.23
C ASN A 11 18.37 6.98 2.77
N TYR A 12 17.21 7.39 3.30
CA TYR A 12 15.91 6.87 2.89
C TYR A 12 15.66 7.07 1.39
N LEU A 13 15.88 8.29 0.88
CA LEU A 13 15.70 8.60 -0.54
C LEU A 13 16.69 7.84 -1.44
N ASP A 14 17.93 7.65 -1.00
CA ASP A 14 18.94 6.86 -1.73
C ASP A 14 18.56 5.37 -1.79
N LEU A 15 18.06 4.79 -0.68
CA LEU A 15 17.54 3.42 -0.65
C LEU A 15 16.32 3.27 -1.56
N LEU A 16 15.35 4.18 -1.47
CA LEU A 16 14.14 4.16 -2.28
C LEU A 16 14.45 4.30 -3.78
N LYS A 17 15.40 5.18 -4.14
CA LYS A 17 15.90 5.31 -5.52
C LYS A 17 16.58 4.03 -6.00
N SER A 18 17.40 3.40 -5.15
CA SER A 18 18.10 2.17 -5.49
C SER A 18 17.12 1.03 -5.73
N PHE A 19 16.12 0.89 -4.87
CA PHE A 19 15.02 -0.05 -5.04
C PHE A 19 14.23 0.21 -6.33
N ALA A 20 13.83 1.46 -6.59
CA ALA A 20 13.14 1.81 -7.83
C ALA A 20 14.00 1.49 -9.07
N THR A 21 15.31 1.75 -9.01
CA THR A 21 16.24 1.44 -10.10
C THR A 21 16.37 -0.06 -10.33
N PHE A 22 16.41 -0.85 -9.26
CA PHE A 22 16.34 -2.30 -9.33
C PHE A 22 15.05 -2.75 -10.03
N LEU A 23 13.89 -2.25 -9.60
CA LEU A 23 12.61 -2.60 -10.22
C LEU A 23 12.52 -2.20 -11.69
N VAL A 24 13.03 -1.03 -12.11
CA VAL A 24 13.11 -0.65 -13.53
C VAL A 24 13.95 -1.67 -14.32
N THR A 25 15.09 -2.07 -13.77
CA THR A 25 16.00 -3.03 -14.41
C THR A 25 15.34 -4.40 -14.63
N TYR A 26 14.55 -4.84 -13.65
CA TYR A 26 13.86 -6.12 -13.67
C TYR A 26 12.37 -6.01 -14.06
N LYS A 27 11.96 -4.93 -14.72
CA LYS A 27 10.56 -4.66 -15.10
C LYS A 27 9.90 -5.82 -15.85
N GLY A 28 10.67 -6.54 -16.69
CA GLY A 28 10.18 -7.71 -17.42
C GLY A 28 9.82 -8.92 -16.55
N ASN A 29 10.31 -8.97 -15.31
CA ASN A 29 10.03 -10.03 -14.34
C ASN A 29 8.94 -9.62 -13.32
N LEU A 30 8.43 -8.39 -13.39
CA LEU A 30 7.41 -7.91 -12.47
C LEU A 30 6.03 -8.45 -12.88
N PRO A 31 5.12 -8.67 -11.92
CA PRO A 31 3.76 -9.08 -12.23
C PRO A 31 3.07 -8.02 -13.10
N GLN A 32 2.24 -8.50 -14.04
CA GLN A 32 1.46 -7.60 -14.88
C GLN A 32 0.40 -6.89 -14.02
N SER A 33 0.53 -5.57 -13.93
CA SER A 33 -0.48 -4.72 -13.29
C SER A 33 -1.54 -4.31 -14.31
N ARG A 34 -2.74 -3.96 -13.82
CA ARG A 34 -3.78 -3.29 -14.62
C ARG A 34 -3.19 -2.03 -15.28
N ASN A 35 -3.53 -1.81 -16.56
CA ASN A 35 -3.13 -0.62 -17.33
C ASN A 35 -1.63 -0.26 -17.26
N PHE A 36 -0.73 -1.23 -17.07
CA PHE A 36 0.72 -1.00 -16.89
C PHE A 36 1.10 -0.06 -15.74
N GLN A 37 0.21 0.12 -14.76
CA GLN A 37 0.38 1.02 -13.60
C GLN A 37 1.71 0.82 -12.87
N LEU A 38 2.15 -0.43 -12.64
CA LEU A 38 3.39 -0.72 -11.91
C LEU A 38 4.61 -0.16 -12.63
N GLY A 39 4.70 -0.42 -13.95
CA GLY A 39 5.81 0.06 -14.76
C GLY A 39 5.90 1.58 -14.73
N THR A 40 4.76 2.24 -14.97
CA THR A 40 4.65 3.70 -14.93
C THR A 40 5.02 4.26 -13.55
N PHE A 41 4.49 3.66 -12.47
CA PHE A 41 4.77 4.09 -11.11
C PHE A 41 6.25 3.99 -10.77
N VAL A 42 6.91 2.86 -11.06
CA VAL A 42 8.32 2.65 -10.75
C VAL A 42 9.22 3.64 -11.50
N ASP A 43 8.91 3.93 -12.76
CA ASP A 43 9.63 4.93 -13.56
C ASP A 43 9.47 6.35 -12.97
N VAL A 44 8.25 6.70 -12.54
CA VAL A 44 7.96 7.97 -11.86
C VAL A 44 8.68 8.05 -10.52
N LEU A 45 8.61 7.00 -9.70
CA LEU A 45 9.26 6.92 -8.38
C LEU A 45 10.77 7.18 -8.49
N LYS A 46 11.45 6.48 -9.40
CA LYS A 46 12.88 6.68 -9.67
C LYS A 46 13.21 8.14 -9.99
N THR A 47 12.39 8.76 -10.85
CA THR A 47 12.55 10.16 -11.27
C THR A 47 12.33 11.11 -10.08
N GLN A 48 11.27 10.90 -9.30
CA GLN A 48 10.96 11.73 -8.15
C GLN A 48 12.03 11.64 -7.06
N CYS A 49 12.54 10.44 -6.74
CA CYS A 49 13.64 10.29 -5.78
C CYS A 49 14.92 10.95 -6.26
N THR A 50 15.24 10.84 -7.56
CA THR A 50 16.41 11.51 -8.15
C THR A 50 16.30 13.03 -8.02
N GLN A 51 15.12 13.61 -8.25
CA GLN A 51 14.89 15.04 -8.07
C GLN A 51 14.98 15.45 -6.61
N ALA A 52 14.36 14.70 -5.69
CA ALA A 52 14.39 14.96 -4.26
C ALA A 52 15.83 14.96 -3.71
N LEU A 53 16.63 13.96 -4.07
CA LEU A 53 18.05 13.89 -3.70
C LEU A 53 18.87 15.07 -4.23
N LYS A 54 18.58 15.56 -5.45
CA LYS A 54 19.24 16.77 -5.98
C LYS A 54 18.94 18.01 -5.14
N ILE A 55 17.69 18.15 -4.67
CA ILE A 55 17.27 19.27 -3.82
C ILE A 55 17.99 19.21 -2.47
N VAL A 56 17.94 18.05 -1.80
CA VAL A 56 18.57 17.84 -0.48
C VAL A 56 20.09 18.01 -0.57
N ASN A 57 20.76 17.43 -1.58
CA ASN A 57 22.21 17.58 -1.76
C ASN A 57 22.64 19.01 -2.09
N ALA A 58 21.75 19.82 -2.67
CA ALA A 58 21.99 21.25 -2.89
C ALA A 58 21.69 22.11 -1.65
N GLN A 59 21.44 21.48 -0.49
CA GLN A 59 21.09 22.16 0.78
C GLN A 59 19.85 23.06 0.63
N LYS A 60 18.91 22.66 -0.22
CA LYS A 60 17.62 23.33 -0.39
C LYS A 60 16.54 22.56 0.37
N ARG A 61 15.50 23.29 0.80
CA ARG A 61 14.36 22.71 1.51
C ARG A 61 13.49 21.88 0.57
N LEU A 62 13.35 20.60 0.87
CA LEU A 62 12.44 19.70 0.18
C LEU A 62 11.09 19.69 0.90
N ASN A 63 10.05 20.17 0.22
CA ASN A 63 8.66 20.01 0.60
C ASN A 63 7.96 19.24 -0.51
N LYS A 64 7.69 17.95 -0.30
CA LYS A 64 7.21 17.06 -1.37
C LYS A 64 6.42 15.88 -0.83
N VAL A 65 5.38 15.51 -1.56
CA VAL A 65 4.69 14.22 -1.43
C VAL A 65 5.01 13.37 -2.65
N ILE A 66 5.42 12.12 -2.42
CA ILE A 66 5.57 11.09 -3.46
C ILE A 66 4.43 10.09 -3.22
N SER A 67 3.46 10.03 -4.13
CA SER A 67 2.27 9.18 -3.99
C SER A 67 2.23 8.04 -5.01
N ILE A 68 1.58 6.95 -4.61
CA ILE A 68 1.13 5.84 -5.46
C ILE A 68 -0.35 6.09 -5.75
N ASP A 69 -0.63 6.85 -6.81
CA ASP A 69 -2.00 7.25 -7.17
C ASP A 69 -2.21 7.22 -8.69
N PRO A 70 -3.21 6.47 -9.21
CA PRO A 70 -4.03 5.51 -8.45
C PRO A 70 -3.19 4.35 -7.91
N ASN A 71 -3.77 3.57 -7.00
CA ASN A 71 -3.16 2.35 -6.50
C ASN A 71 -2.78 1.44 -7.67
N VAL A 72 -1.63 0.78 -7.54
CA VAL A 72 -1.19 -0.22 -8.50
C VAL A 72 -1.92 -1.52 -8.20
N ILE A 73 -2.68 -2.03 -9.18
CA ILE A 73 -3.48 -3.25 -9.03
C ILE A 73 -2.86 -4.41 -9.82
N PHE A 74 -2.68 -5.55 -9.18
CA PHE A 74 -2.16 -6.79 -9.75
C PHE A 74 -3.19 -7.89 -9.67
N GLY A 75 -3.32 -8.67 -10.75
CA GLY A 75 -4.09 -9.92 -10.69
C GLY A 75 -3.39 -10.95 -9.81
N TYR A 76 -4.16 -11.61 -8.95
CA TYR A 76 -3.76 -12.77 -8.18
C TYR A 76 -4.72 -13.92 -8.52
N THR A 77 -4.19 -14.98 -9.13
CA THR A 77 -4.99 -16.17 -9.41
C THR A 77 -4.92 -17.08 -8.19
N ASN A 78 -6.08 -17.40 -7.60
CA ASN A 78 -6.15 -18.40 -6.52
C ASN A 78 -5.51 -19.71 -7.02
N PRO A 79 -4.46 -20.23 -6.35
CA PRO A 79 -3.78 -21.44 -6.77
C PRO A 79 -4.68 -22.68 -6.68
N GLU A 80 -5.71 -22.68 -5.81
CA GLU A 80 -6.54 -23.86 -5.56
C GLU A 80 -7.60 -24.10 -6.63
N ASP A 81 -8.52 -23.15 -6.83
CA ASP A 81 -9.70 -23.35 -7.67
C ASP A 81 -9.61 -22.64 -9.03
N LYS A 82 -8.73 -21.63 -9.16
CA LYS A 82 -8.58 -20.72 -10.31
C LYS A 82 -9.89 -20.09 -10.82
N SER A 83 -10.99 -20.26 -10.08
CA SER A 83 -12.34 -19.94 -10.53
C SER A 83 -12.72 -18.51 -10.18
N ARG A 84 -12.05 -17.96 -9.16
CA ARG A 84 -12.24 -16.60 -8.67
C ARG A 84 -11.04 -15.74 -9.01
N LYS A 85 -11.35 -14.50 -9.37
CA LYS A 85 -10.36 -13.47 -9.64
C LYS A 85 -10.10 -12.69 -8.36
N PHE A 86 -8.86 -12.70 -7.92
CA PHE A 86 -8.41 -11.86 -6.83
C PHE A 86 -7.45 -10.82 -7.36
N TYR A 87 -7.30 -9.75 -6.60
CA TYR A 87 -6.35 -8.69 -6.87
C TYR A 87 -5.65 -8.26 -5.60
N ILE A 88 -4.40 -7.84 -5.78
CA ILE A 88 -3.66 -7.08 -4.78
C ILE A 88 -3.56 -5.65 -5.28
N SER A 89 -3.95 -4.67 -4.46
CA SER A 89 -3.67 -3.28 -4.75
C SER A 89 -2.64 -2.73 -3.77
N ILE A 90 -1.65 -2.00 -4.27
CA ILE A 90 -0.66 -1.28 -3.46
C ILE A 90 -0.84 0.22 -3.69
N GLY A 91 -1.00 0.97 -2.61
CA GLY A 91 -1.21 2.41 -2.61
C GLY A 91 -0.41 3.11 -1.52
N GLY A 92 -0.50 4.44 -1.45
CA GLY A 92 0.08 5.20 -0.35
C GLY A 92 0.89 6.42 -0.77
N TYR A 93 1.62 6.99 0.18
CA TYR A 93 2.49 8.13 -0.04
C TYR A 93 3.66 8.19 0.94
N VAL A 94 4.64 9.03 0.60
CA VAL A 94 5.73 9.47 1.44
C VAL A 94 5.79 10.99 1.41
N LYS A 95 5.85 11.63 2.57
CA LYS A 95 5.79 13.09 2.73
C LYS A 95 7.06 13.61 3.40
N PHE A 96 7.63 14.63 2.77
CA PHE A 96 8.80 15.36 3.24
C PHE A 96 8.42 16.82 3.48
N GLU A 97 8.82 17.35 4.63
CA GLU A 97 8.71 18.77 4.98
C GLU A 97 10.05 19.28 5.49
N ASP A 98 10.48 20.45 5.01
CA ASP A 98 11.77 21.05 5.33
C ASP A 98 12.94 20.06 5.28
N SER A 99 12.98 19.21 4.25
CA SER A 99 14.00 18.16 4.04
C SER A 99 14.02 17.01 5.05
N VAL A 100 12.96 16.87 5.85
CA VAL A 100 12.78 15.78 6.81
C VAL A 100 11.62 14.88 6.36
N LEU A 101 11.82 13.56 6.42
CA LEU A 101 10.73 12.60 6.29
C LEU A 101 9.81 12.76 7.50
N ILE A 102 8.60 13.26 7.26
CA ILE A 102 7.61 13.45 8.33
C ILE A 102 6.57 12.34 8.38
N GLU A 103 6.25 11.73 7.24
CA GLU A 103 5.17 10.77 7.15
C GLU A 103 5.39 9.79 5.99
N GLN A 104 5.01 8.54 6.20
CA GLN A 104 4.80 7.56 5.14
C GLN A 104 3.51 6.81 5.48
N SER A 105 2.64 6.60 4.51
CA SER A 105 1.52 5.68 4.65
C SER A 105 1.49 4.77 3.44
N LEU A 106 1.66 3.47 3.65
CA LEU A 106 1.57 2.46 2.58
C LEU A 106 0.38 1.57 2.84
N THR A 107 -0.38 1.28 1.79
CA THR A 107 -1.57 0.43 1.90
C THR A 107 -1.49 -0.76 0.97
N VAL A 108 -1.91 -1.92 1.48
CA VAL A 108 -2.08 -3.14 0.70
C VAL A 108 -3.51 -3.63 0.88
N ASN A 109 -4.22 -3.81 -0.22
CA ASN A 109 -5.57 -4.38 -0.21
C ASN A 109 -5.58 -5.74 -0.90
N VAL A 110 -6.32 -6.69 -0.33
CA VAL A 110 -6.72 -7.93 -0.98
C VAL A 110 -8.15 -7.75 -1.45
N ILE A 111 -8.39 -7.97 -2.74
CA ILE A 111 -9.65 -7.66 -3.41
C ILE A 111 -10.16 -8.91 -4.12
N LEU A 112 -11.45 -9.18 -4.01
CA LEU A 112 -12.16 -10.18 -4.80
C LEU A 112 -12.94 -9.45 -5.89
N GLU A 113 -12.77 -9.82 -7.16
CA GLU A 113 -13.72 -9.45 -8.21
C GLU A 113 -14.77 -10.56 -8.32
N HIS A 114 -16.03 -10.18 -8.16
CA HIS A 114 -17.16 -11.06 -8.37
C HIS A 114 -17.97 -10.57 -9.56
N THR A 115 -18.25 -11.46 -10.50
CA THR A 115 -19.12 -11.20 -11.65
C THR A 115 -20.19 -12.29 -11.74
N THR A 116 -21.19 -12.07 -12.60
CA THR A 116 -22.25 -13.05 -12.87
C THR A 116 -21.74 -14.41 -13.37
N ASP A 117 -20.54 -14.43 -13.93
CA ASP A 117 -19.92 -15.64 -14.50
C ASP A 117 -19.11 -16.43 -13.47
N CYS A 118 -18.90 -15.87 -12.27
CA CYS A 118 -18.20 -16.56 -11.19
C CYS A 118 -19.12 -17.58 -10.50
N ALA A 119 -18.50 -18.62 -9.93
CA ALA A 119 -19.22 -19.56 -9.06
C ALA A 119 -19.87 -18.84 -7.87
N PRO A 120 -21.03 -19.33 -7.37
CA PRO A 120 -21.67 -18.79 -6.18
C PRO A 120 -20.69 -18.71 -5.01
N VAL A 121 -20.69 -17.59 -4.30
CA VAL A 121 -19.85 -17.40 -3.11
C VAL A 121 -20.19 -18.51 -2.09
N PRO A 122 -19.18 -19.20 -1.50
CA PRO A 122 -19.41 -20.22 -0.49
C PRO A 122 -20.22 -19.66 0.67
N GLU A 123 -21.14 -20.46 1.23
CA GLU A 123 -22.05 -19.98 2.28
C GLU A 123 -21.28 -19.53 3.53
N GLU A 124 -20.17 -20.19 3.83
CA GLU A 124 -19.24 -19.84 4.90
C GLU A 124 -18.55 -18.48 4.71
N TRP A 125 -18.53 -17.93 3.49
CA TRP A 125 -18.00 -16.59 3.19
C TRP A 125 -19.11 -15.54 3.17
N LYS A 126 -20.38 -15.95 3.07
CA LYS A 126 -21.50 -15.01 3.04
C LYS A 126 -21.68 -14.41 4.41
N TRP A 127 -21.31 -13.15 4.53
CA TRP A 127 -21.58 -12.38 5.73
C TRP A 127 -23.04 -11.94 5.75
N HIS A 128 -23.80 -12.34 6.77
CA HIS A 128 -25.24 -12.04 6.87
C HIS A 128 -25.61 -10.55 6.76
N LYS A 129 -24.65 -9.61 6.91
CA LYS A 129 -24.88 -8.17 6.76
C LYS A 129 -24.33 -7.56 5.46
N HIS A 130 -23.51 -8.29 4.70
CA HIS A 130 -22.79 -7.77 3.53
C HIS A 130 -22.73 -8.86 2.46
N PRO A 131 -23.78 -8.98 1.61
CA PRO A 131 -23.72 -9.88 0.48
C PRO A 131 -22.60 -9.46 -0.48
N ILE A 132 -21.89 -10.45 -1.03
CA ILE A 132 -20.91 -10.23 -2.09
C ILE A 132 -21.69 -10.22 -3.41
N ASP A 133 -22.01 -9.02 -3.87
CA ASP A 133 -22.66 -8.77 -5.17
C ASP A 133 -21.62 -8.60 -6.30
N ASN A 134 -22.06 -8.25 -7.51
CA ASN A 134 -21.12 -7.98 -8.61
C ASN A 134 -20.26 -6.74 -8.32
N GLY A 135 -18.95 -6.85 -8.54
CA GLY A 135 -17.98 -5.75 -8.38
C GLY A 135 -16.70 -6.18 -7.67
N PHE A 136 -15.95 -5.20 -7.18
CA PHE A 136 -14.68 -5.37 -6.47
C PHE A 136 -14.88 -5.25 -4.96
N HIS A 137 -14.62 -6.32 -4.23
CA HIS A 137 -14.81 -6.41 -2.78
C HIS A 137 -13.46 -6.42 -2.09
N VAL A 138 -13.15 -5.36 -1.34
CA VAL A 138 -11.94 -5.33 -0.51
C VAL A 138 -12.16 -6.23 0.70
N LEU A 139 -11.49 -7.38 0.68
CA LEU A 139 -11.57 -8.39 1.72
C LEU A 139 -10.70 -8.02 2.92
N ARG A 140 -9.48 -7.54 2.65
CA ARG A 140 -8.51 -7.17 3.69
C ARG A 140 -7.77 -5.91 3.27
N ARG A 141 -7.41 -5.11 4.27
CA ARG A 141 -6.61 -3.89 4.09
C ARG A 141 -5.59 -3.78 5.20
N PHE A 142 -4.35 -3.55 4.82
CA PHE A 142 -3.23 -3.35 5.72
C PHE A 142 -2.60 -1.99 5.46
N HIS A 143 -2.25 -1.29 6.53
CA HIS A 143 -1.54 -0.02 6.54
C HIS A 143 -0.18 -0.20 7.16
N PHE A 144 0.85 0.34 6.53
CA PHE A 144 2.21 0.42 7.07
C PHE A 144 2.59 1.89 7.14
N ASP A 145 2.38 2.46 8.31
CA ASP A 145 2.46 3.90 8.51
C ASP A 145 3.70 4.25 9.33
N TYR A 146 4.31 5.37 8.97
CA TYR A 146 5.33 6.09 9.71
C TYR A 146 4.84 7.52 9.93
N ASP A 147 4.88 8.02 11.16
CA ASP A 147 4.54 9.42 11.46
C ASP A 147 5.51 9.96 12.51
N SER A 148 6.30 10.97 12.12
CA SER A 148 7.25 11.63 13.01
C SER A 148 6.63 12.75 13.84
N THR A 149 5.43 13.20 13.45
CA THR A 149 4.71 14.35 14.03
C THR A 149 3.66 13.94 15.05
N ASN A 150 3.45 12.64 15.23
CA ASN A 150 2.56 12.13 16.26
C ASN A 150 3.17 12.44 17.64
N ASP A 151 2.58 13.42 18.33
CA ASP A 151 3.03 13.98 19.61
C ASP A 151 2.95 13.00 20.79
N ASP A 152 2.35 11.83 20.60
CA ASP A 152 2.27 10.81 21.62
C ASP A 152 3.60 10.06 21.74
N ASN A 153 4.48 10.56 22.62
CA ASN A 153 5.81 10.00 22.94
C ASN A 153 5.81 8.51 23.34
N HIS A 154 4.63 7.89 23.50
CA HIS A 154 4.46 6.48 23.83
C HIS A 154 3.97 5.61 22.66
N SER A 155 3.58 6.22 21.53
CA SER A 155 3.12 5.48 20.35
C SER A 155 4.28 5.11 19.43
N PRO A 156 4.27 3.91 18.81
CA PRO A 156 5.25 3.54 17.81
C PRO A 156 5.20 4.49 16.62
N LYS A 157 6.35 5.05 16.24
CA LYS A 157 6.46 5.89 15.03
C LYS A 157 6.14 5.09 13.77
N PHE A 158 6.44 3.79 13.77
CA PHE A 158 6.03 2.85 12.73
C PHE A 158 4.92 1.94 13.26
N HIS A 159 3.82 1.80 12.53
CA HIS A 159 2.75 0.88 12.92
C HIS A 159 2.12 0.16 11.73
N LEU A 160 1.71 -1.08 12.00
CA LEU A 160 0.85 -1.87 11.13
C LEU A 160 -0.59 -1.78 11.64
N GLN A 161 -1.53 -1.41 10.78
CA GLN A 161 -2.96 -1.39 11.10
C GLN A 161 -3.75 -2.24 10.10
N TYR A 162 -4.72 -3.00 10.60
CA TYR A 162 -5.71 -3.69 9.78
C TYR A 162 -6.95 -2.79 9.66
N GLY A 163 -7.43 -2.56 8.44
CA GLY A 163 -8.67 -1.83 8.19
C GLY A 163 -8.53 -0.33 7.93
N GLY A 164 -9.22 0.51 8.72
CA GLY A 164 -9.23 1.97 8.59
C GLY A 164 -10.22 2.57 7.56
N LYS A 165 -10.15 3.89 7.36
CA LYS A 165 -11.01 4.61 6.39
C LYS A 165 -10.57 4.35 4.96
N PHE A 166 -11.49 3.93 4.09
CA PHE A 166 -11.22 3.63 2.69
C PHE A 166 -11.94 4.62 1.76
N ASN A 167 -11.21 5.12 0.76
CA ASN A 167 -11.80 5.83 -0.37
C ASN A 167 -11.60 4.98 -1.64
N LYS A 168 -12.71 4.63 -2.29
CA LYS A 168 -12.71 3.81 -3.51
C LYS A 168 -12.00 4.48 -4.68
N ASP A 169 -11.95 5.81 -4.71
CA ASP A 169 -11.34 6.57 -5.80
C ASP A 169 -9.84 6.24 -5.93
N TYR A 170 -9.18 5.89 -4.82
CA TYR A 170 -7.77 5.49 -4.82
C TYR A 170 -7.49 4.21 -5.60
N LEU A 171 -8.48 3.34 -5.82
CA LEU A 171 -8.29 2.15 -6.65
C LEU A 171 -8.16 2.49 -8.15
N GLY A 172 -8.68 3.64 -8.59
CA GLY A 172 -8.65 4.02 -10.00
C GLY A 172 -9.35 3.02 -10.94
N ILE A 173 -10.36 2.30 -10.45
CA ILE A 173 -11.14 1.30 -11.21
C ILE A 173 -12.35 1.91 -11.94
N GLY A 174 -12.47 3.24 -11.98
CA GLY A 174 -13.49 3.96 -12.76
C GLY A 174 -14.90 3.80 -12.20
N ASP A 175 -15.88 3.61 -13.08
CA ASP A 175 -17.31 3.44 -12.75
C ASP A 175 -17.64 2.03 -12.21
N GLU A 176 -16.64 1.17 -12.00
CA GLU A 176 -16.82 -0.16 -11.43
C GLU A 176 -17.19 -0.05 -9.94
N ASP A 177 -18.18 -0.84 -9.51
CA ASP A 177 -18.59 -0.87 -8.12
C ASP A 177 -17.46 -1.45 -7.24
N ALA A 178 -17.05 -0.66 -6.26
CA ALA A 178 -16.05 -1.01 -5.27
C ALA A 178 -16.68 -1.00 -3.87
N TYR A 179 -16.59 -2.13 -3.19
CA TYR A 179 -17.18 -2.34 -1.88
C TYR A 179 -16.08 -2.53 -0.84
N TYR A 180 -16.22 -1.82 0.28
CA TYR A 180 -15.31 -1.91 1.42
C TYR A 180 -16.10 -2.21 2.68
N ASN A 181 -16.13 -3.49 3.05
CA ASN A 181 -16.69 -3.98 4.31
C ASN A 181 -15.73 -5.05 4.84
N LEU A 182 -14.95 -4.73 5.88
CA LEU A 182 -13.97 -5.67 6.43
C LEU A 182 -14.67 -6.82 7.16
N PHE A 183 -14.11 -8.03 7.03
CA PHE A 183 -14.54 -9.21 7.80
C PHE A 183 -14.47 -8.99 9.31
N GLN A 184 -13.52 -8.16 9.77
CA GLN A 184 -13.43 -7.69 11.16
C GLN A 184 -12.88 -6.25 11.17
N PRO A 185 -13.64 -5.25 11.64
CA PRO A 185 -13.10 -3.91 11.86
C PRO A 185 -12.34 -3.90 13.18
N ILE A 186 -11.20 -4.60 13.25
CA ILE A 186 -10.31 -4.50 14.40
C ILE A 186 -9.39 -3.30 14.16
N ASP A 187 -9.69 -2.20 14.84
CA ASP A 187 -8.91 -0.95 14.75
C ASP A 187 -7.68 -0.94 15.70
N TYR A 188 -7.35 -2.06 16.38
CA TYR A 188 -6.20 -2.21 17.30
C TYR A 188 -5.67 -3.66 17.42
N PRO A 189 -4.36 -3.91 17.64
CA PRO A 189 -3.36 -2.99 18.13
C PRO A 189 -2.53 -2.32 17.02
N ARG A 190 -2.07 -1.09 17.28
CA ARG A 190 -0.88 -0.53 16.62
C ARG A 190 0.32 -1.35 17.09
N LEU A 191 0.63 -2.42 16.36
CA LEU A 191 1.57 -3.46 16.80
C LEU A 191 3.01 -2.92 16.86
N PRO A 192 3.66 -2.89 18.04
CA PRO A 192 5.08 -2.58 18.12
C PRO A 192 5.98 -3.84 18.20
N GLN A 193 5.44 -5.06 18.14
CA GLN A 193 6.18 -6.25 18.60
C GLN A 193 6.45 -7.29 17.51
N GLN A 194 7.52 -7.06 16.75
CA GLN A 194 8.25 -8.18 16.15
C GLN A 194 8.75 -9.09 17.29
N PRO A 195 8.60 -10.42 17.22
CA PRO A 195 8.35 -11.24 16.03
C PRO A 195 6.91 -11.80 15.86
N PHE A 196 5.94 -11.44 16.70
CA PHE A 196 4.56 -11.94 16.56
C PHE A 196 3.91 -11.52 15.22
N ASP A 197 4.36 -10.39 14.66
CA ASP A 197 3.81 -9.75 13.48
C ASP A 197 4.02 -10.55 12.18
N MET A 198 5.16 -11.23 12.02
CA MET A 198 5.41 -12.07 10.84
C MET A 198 4.54 -13.33 10.86
N ILE A 199 4.20 -13.84 12.05
CA ILE A 199 3.33 -15.01 12.19
C ILE A 199 1.90 -14.66 11.77
N MET A 200 1.36 -13.50 12.15
CA MET A 200 0.03 -13.07 11.68
C MET A 200 -0.05 -12.80 10.17
N LEU A 201 1.08 -12.47 9.53
CA LEU A 201 1.16 -12.32 8.08
C LEU A 201 1.25 -13.66 7.34
N ILE A 202 1.71 -14.73 8.01
CA ILE A 202 2.00 -16.06 7.43
C ILE A 202 0.96 -17.11 7.84
N ASP A 203 0.19 -16.88 8.90
CA ASP A 203 -0.86 -17.78 9.39
C ASP A 203 -2.14 -17.67 8.53
N PHE A 204 -2.04 -18.00 7.23
CA PHE A 204 -3.13 -18.38 6.33
C PHE A 204 -2.58 -19.22 5.16
#